data_AF-A0A8H6JEN6-F1
#
_entry.id   AF-A0A8H6JEN6-F1
#
_cell.length_a   1.000
_cell.length_b   1.000
_cell.length_c   1.000
_cell.angle_alpha   90.00
_cell.angle_beta   90.00
_cell.angle_gamma   90.00
#
_symmetry.space_group_name_H-M   'P 1'
#
loop_
_entity.id
_entity.type
_entity.pdbx_description
1 polymer ?
#
loop_
_entity_poly.entity_id
_entity_poly.type
_entity_poly.pdbx_seq_one_letter_code
_entity_poly.pdbx_strand_id
1 'polypeptide(L)'
;WSEYFKSFVGESSDTDGIRLSEESTVELELIQNNDTRWNSTYLMIERALRKHAEIQIFLEHYLTNEDWIFLTEIKEILEPLYRQTLRTQGWAKEGHHGALWEILTGVEYLMEGLEDWKTFFDDHSQQASGLAS
;
A
#
# COMPACT_ATOMS: atom_id res chain seq x y z
N TRP A 1 -2.68 -18.03 -5.51
CA TRP A 1 -3.10 -18.72 -4.28
C TRP A 1 -1.91 -19.31 -3.57
N SER A 2 -1.30 -18.52 -2.68
CA SER A 2 -0.16 -18.92 -1.85
C SER A 2 -0.52 -20.10 -0.93
N GLU A 3 0.48 -20.90 -0.57
CA GLU A 3 0.28 -22.03 0.35
C GLU A 3 -0.17 -21.58 1.75
N TYR A 4 0.20 -20.36 2.15
CA TYR A 4 -0.26 -19.71 3.38
C TYR A 4 -1.79 -19.59 3.47
N PHE A 5 -2.47 -19.31 2.36
CA PHE A 5 -3.93 -19.19 2.39
C PHE A 5 -4.62 -20.56 2.51
N LYS A 6 -4.00 -21.60 1.95
CA LYS A 6 -4.53 -22.98 2.03
C LYS A 6 -4.43 -23.55 3.45
N SER A 7 -3.39 -23.22 4.20
CA SER A 7 -3.27 -23.65 5.60
C SER A 7 -4.29 -22.98 6.52
N PHE A 8 -4.61 -21.70 6.28
CA PHE A 8 -5.61 -20.96 7.07
C PHE A 8 -7.03 -21.50 6.88
N VAL A 9 -7.38 -21.88 5.65
CA VAL A 9 -8.71 -22.47 5.34
C VAL A 9 -8.85 -23.91 5.85
N GLY A 10 -7.73 -24.61 6.07
CA GLY A 10 -7.71 -26.02 6.50
C GLY A 10 -8.09 -26.27 7.97
N GLU A 11 -8.19 -25.24 8.82
CA GLU A 11 -8.39 -25.40 10.26
C GLU A 11 -9.84 -25.19 10.76
N SER A 12 -10.79 -24.80 9.91
CA SER A 12 -12.15 -24.45 10.36
C SER A 12 -13.23 -25.51 10.14
N SER A 13 -12.88 -26.80 10.03
CA SER A 13 -13.86 -27.88 9.93
C SER A 13 -14.11 -28.54 11.29
N ASP A 14 -14.84 -27.87 12.18
CA ASP A 14 -15.62 -28.55 13.21
C ASP A 14 -16.92 -27.80 13.46
N THR A 15 -18.02 -28.49 13.19
CA THR A 15 -19.39 -28.01 13.25
C THR A 15 -19.88 -27.97 14.69
N ASP A 16 -20.13 -26.78 15.22
CA ASP A 16 -21.15 -26.56 16.23
C ASP A 16 -21.90 -25.25 15.93
N GLY A 17 -23.22 -25.35 15.84
CA GLY A 17 -24.10 -24.29 15.38
C GLY A 17 -24.07 -23.05 16.27
N ILE A 18 -23.37 -22.01 15.82
CA ILE A 18 -23.44 -20.67 16.41
C ILE A 18 -24.80 -20.07 16.02
N ARG A 19 -25.76 -20.12 16.95
CA ARG A 19 -27.02 -19.38 16.81
C ARG A 19 -26.77 -17.90 17.05
N LEU A 20 -26.33 -17.20 16.01
CA LEU A 20 -26.23 -15.74 16.00
C LEU A 20 -27.64 -15.17 16.16
N SER A 21 -27.84 -14.38 17.22
CA SER A 21 -28.96 -13.43 17.34
C SER A 21 -29.12 -12.65 16.03
N GLU A 22 -30.36 -12.26 15.69
CA GLU A 22 -30.70 -11.48 14.48
C GLU A 22 -29.55 -10.60 14.02
N GLU A 23 -28.99 -10.89 12.84
CA GLU A 23 -27.87 -10.16 12.25
C GLU A 23 -28.24 -8.66 12.20
N SER A 24 -27.63 -7.90 13.10
CA SER A 24 -27.63 -6.45 13.00
C SER A 24 -26.88 -6.09 11.72
N THR A 25 -27.60 -5.64 10.70
CA THR A 25 -27.01 -5.26 9.40
C THR A 25 -26.03 -4.08 9.52
N VAL A 26 -25.98 -3.43 10.68
CA VAL A 26 -25.04 -2.35 11.00
C VAL A 26 -23.59 -2.86 11.11
N GLU A 27 -23.37 -4.10 11.55
CA GLU A 27 -22.02 -4.70 11.58
C GLU A 27 -21.55 -5.16 10.18
N LEU A 28 -22.49 -5.30 9.23
CA LEU A 28 -22.22 -5.68 7.84
C LEU A 28 -21.97 -4.46 6.94
N GLU A 29 -22.18 -3.25 7.45
CA GLU A 29 -21.87 -2.02 6.72
C GLU A 29 -20.36 -1.75 6.77
N LEU A 30 -19.81 -1.44 5.61
CA LEU A 30 -18.39 -1.21 5.43
C LEU A 30 -18.00 0.10 6.14
N ILE A 31 -17.32 0.02 7.29
CA ILE A 31 -16.84 1.19 8.03
C ILE A 31 -15.83 1.93 7.15
N GLN A 32 -16.27 3.03 6.54
CA GLN A 32 -15.38 3.89 5.77
C GLN A 32 -14.55 4.78 6.70
N ASN A 33 -13.25 4.54 6.71
CA ASN A 33 -12.27 5.53 7.12
C ASN A 33 -11.13 5.52 6.11
N ASN A 34 -11.04 6.60 5.32
CA ASN A 34 -10.07 6.71 4.21
C ASN A 34 -9.06 7.84 4.40
N ASP A 35 -9.00 8.46 5.59
CA ASP A 35 -7.88 9.34 5.91
C ASP A 35 -6.65 8.51 6.25
N THR A 36 -6.20 7.73 5.27
CA THR A 36 -5.07 6.85 5.44
C THR A 36 -3.81 7.64 5.16
N ARG A 37 -2.96 7.76 6.19
CA ARG A 37 -1.81 8.69 6.23
C ARG A 37 -0.90 8.59 5.00
N TRP A 38 -0.62 7.38 4.55
CA TRP A 38 0.15 7.04 3.34
C TRP A 38 -0.44 7.63 2.04
N ASN A 39 -1.77 7.74 1.90
CA ASN A 39 -2.38 8.39 0.73
C ASN A 39 -2.10 9.89 0.73
N SER A 40 -2.25 10.55 1.88
CA SER A 40 -1.93 11.97 2.02
C SER A 40 -0.44 12.22 1.84
N THR A 41 0.43 11.35 2.35
CA THR A 41 1.88 11.41 2.13
C THR A 41 2.23 11.25 0.64
N TYR A 42 1.65 10.26 -0.04
CA TYR A 42 1.82 10.07 -1.48
C TYR A 42 1.44 11.33 -2.26
N LEU A 43 0.25 11.88 -2.03
CA LEU A 43 -0.24 13.09 -2.70
C LEU A 43 0.61 14.33 -2.37
N MET A 44 1.09 14.45 -1.13
CA MET A 44 1.99 15.52 -0.71
C MET A 44 3.31 15.46 -1.49
N ILE A 45 3.94 14.28 -1.55
CA ILE A 45 5.21 14.08 -2.26
C ILE A 45 5.02 14.29 -3.76
N GLU A 46 3.97 13.71 -4.34
CA GLU A 46 3.63 13.90 -5.75
C GLU A 46 3.44 15.39 -6.08
N ARG A 47 2.76 16.14 -5.21
CA ARG A 47 2.61 17.59 -5.36
C ARG A 47 3.93 18.33 -5.22
N ALA A 48 4.78 17.93 -4.27
CA ALA A 48 6.10 18.53 -4.06
C ALA A 48 6.99 18.34 -5.30
N LEU A 49 7.04 17.14 -5.87
CA LEU A 49 7.78 16.84 -7.10
C LEU A 49 7.28 17.66 -8.29
N ARG A 50 5.95 17.80 -8.47
CA ARG A 50 5.39 18.69 -9.51
C ARG A 50 5.76 20.16 -9.32
N LYS A 51 5.99 20.59 -8.08
CA LYS A 51 6.36 21.97 -7.70
C LYS A 51 7.85 22.13 -7.39
N HIS A 52 8.69 21.17 -7.79
CA HIS A 52 10.11 21.11 -7.46
C HIS A 52 10.83 22.45 -7.64
N ALA A 53 10.71 23.07 -8.81
CA ALA A 53 11.36 24.35 -9.11
C ALA A 53 10.90 25.49 -8.20
N GLU A 54 9.60 25.59 -7.92
CA GLU A 54 9.05 26.63 -7.03
C GLU A 54 9.50 26.42 -5.59
N ILE A 55 9.51 25.16 -5.11
CA ILE A 55 9.94 24.80 -3.75
C ILE A 55 11.43 25.04 -3.59
N GLN A 56 12.24 24.69 -4.59
CA GLN A 56 13.68 24.88 -4.57
C GLN A 56 14.06 26.37 -4.50
N ILE A 57 13.30 27.23 -5.20
CA ILE A 57 13.46 28.69 -5.10
C ILE A 57 13.01 29.20 -3.72
N PHE A 58 11.86 28.74 -3.22
CA PHE A 58 11.29 29.21 -1.95
C PHE A 58 12.11 28.78 -0.73
N LEU A 59 12.64 27.55 -0.75
CA LEU A 59 13.44 26.99 0.34
C LEU A 59 14.93 27.27 0.17
N GLU A 60 15.36 28.23 -0.66
CA GLU A 60 16.79 28.61 -0.79
C GLU A 60 17.76 27.40 -0.89
N HIS A 61 17.35 26.30 -1.53
CA HIS A 61 18.12 25.05 -1.62
C HIS A 61 18.31 24.24 -0.30
N TYR A 62 17.44 24.33 0.70
CA TYR A 62 17.47 23.46 1.90
C TYR A 62 17.36 21.96 1.57
N LEU A 63 16.72 21.60 0.45
CA LEU A 63 16.64 20.21 -0.04
C LEU A 63 17.73 19.99 -1.10
N THR A 64 18.57 19.00 -0.86
CA THR A 64 19.61 18.55 -1.79
C THR A 64 19.02 17.75 -2.93
N ASN A 65 19.78 17.55 -4.01
CA ASN A 65 19.34 16.66 -5.10
C ASN A 65 19.12 15.22 -4.63
N GLU A 66 19.87 14.75 -3.63
CA GLU A 66 19.69 13.43 -3.03
C GLU A 66 18.34 13.32 -2.31
N ASP A 67 17.92 14.37 -1.60
CA ASP A 67 16.60 14.40 -0.94
C ASP A 67 15.45 14.28 -1.95
N TRP A 68 15.60 14.90 -3.13
CA TRP A 68 14.59 14.82 -4.19
C TRP A 68 14.54 13.45 -4.87
N ILE A 69 15.68 12.79 -5.03
CA ILE A 69 15.76 11.40 -5.48
C ILE A 69 15.05 10.51 -4.45
N PHE A 70 15.37 10.66 -3.17
CA PHE A 70 14.75 9.89 -2.10
C PHE A 70 13.23 10.09 -2.01
N LEU A 71 12.76 11.33 -2.17
CA LEU A 71 11.31 11.62 -2.26
C LEU A 71 10.66 10.90 -3.45
N THR A 72 11.36 10.79 -4.58
CA THR A 72 10.88 10.04 -5.74
C THR A 72 10.78 8.55 -5.42
N GLU A 73 11.78 7.96 -4.79
CA GLU A 73 11.78 6.56 -4.36
C GLU A 73 10.62 6.27 -3.40
N ILE A 74 10.42 7.12 -2.38
CA ILE A 74 9.28 6.99 -1.45
C ILE A 74 7.95 7.04 -2.20
N LYS A 75 7.80 7.97 -3.17
CA LYS A 75 6.57 8.03 -3.98
C LYS A 75 6.33 6.71 -4.69
N GLU A 76 7.34 6.12 -5.32
CA GLU A 76 7.19 4.87 -6.08
C GLU A 76 6.85 3.67 -5.17
N ILE A 77 7.38 3.62 -3.94
CA ILE A 77 6.98 2.62 -2.92
C ILE A 77 5.51 2.81 -2.50
N LEU A 78 5.08 4.07 -2.35
CA LEU A 78 3.72 4.41 -1.92
C LEU A 78 2.67 4.31 -3.04
N GLU A 79 3.07 4.32 -4.32
CA GLU A 79 2.19 4.27 -5.49
C GLU A 79 1.28 3.01 -5.54
N PRO A 80 1.79 1.76 -5.50
CA PRO A 80 0.94 0.56 -5.58
C PRO A 80 -0.08 0.54 -4.44
N LEU A 81 0.40 1.01 -3.31
CA LEU A 81 -0.25 1.20 -2.06
C LEU A 81 -1.44 2.20 -2.16
N TYR A 82 -1.19 3.41 -2.66
CA TYR A 82 -2.20 4.43 -2.94
C TYR A 82 -3.27 3.91 -3.91
N ARG A 83 -2.85 3.28 -5.00
CA ARG A 83 -3.76 2.70 -6.01
C ARG A 83 -4.65 1.63 -5.44
N GLN A 84 -4.11 0.74 -4.61
CA GLN A 84 -4.88 -0.32 -4.00
C GLN A 84 -5.94 0.24 -3.05
N THR A 85 -5.61 1.28 -2.27
CA THR A 85 -6.61 1.94 -1.44
C THR A 85 -7.71 2.56 -2.28
N LEU A 86 -7.39 3.29 -3.35
CA LEU A 86 -8.40 3.89 -4.23
C LEU A 86 -9.31 2.83 -4.87
N ARG A 87 -8.75 1.67 -5.24
CA ARG A 87 -9.51 0.55 -5.81
C ARG A 87 -10.50 -0.06 -4.81
N THR A 88 -10.18 -0.06 -3.52
CA THR A 88 -11.00 -0.71 -2.48
C THR A 88 -11.87 0.28 -1.68
N GLN A 89 -11.64 1.59 -1.81
CA GLN A 89 -12.53 2.62 -1.28
C GLN A 89 -13.88 2.60 -2.03
N GLY A 90 -14.97 2.65 -1.26
CA GLY A 90 -16.33 2.47 -1.75
C GLY A 90 -16.71 3.35 -2.96
N TRP A 91 -17.40 2.72 -3.91
CA TRP A 91 -17.68 3.14 -5.30
C TRP A 91 -16.47 3.08 -6.25
N ALA A 92 -15.78 1.94 -6.26
CA ALA A 92 -14.97 1.56 -7.41
C ALA A 92 -15.86 1.63 -8.68
N LYS A 93 -15.62 2.63 -9.54
CA LYS A 93 -16.29 2.74 -10.85
C LYS A 93 -15.97 1.55 -11.77
N GLU A 94 -15.00 0.72 -11.38
CA GLU A 94 -14.42 -0.39 -12.13
C GLU A 94 -14.26 -1.68 -11.28
N GLY A 95 -15.07 -1.88 -10.24
CA GLY A 95 -15.04 -3.12 -9.46
C GLY A 95 -15.67 -4.28 -10.24
N HIS A 96 -14.92 -5.35 -10.51
CA HIS A 96 -15.39 -6.46 -11.35
C HIS A 96 -15.93 -7.65 -10.53
N HIS A 97 -15.41 -7.88 -9.31
CA HIS A 97 -15.66 -9.12 -8.56
C HIS A 97 -16.09 -8.93 -7.08
N GLY A 98 -16.43 -7.69 -6.68
CA GLY A 98 -16.86 -7.35 -5.32
C GLY A 98 -15.72 -6.98 -4.37
N ALA A 99 -16.01 -6.17 -3.35
CA ALA A 99 -14.99 -5.50 -2.51
C ALA A 99 -14.02 -6.46 -1.81
N LEU A 100 -14.50 -7.61 -1.32
CA LEU A 100 -13.66 -8.61 -0.64
C LEU A 100 -12.63 -9.23 -1.59
N TRP A 101 -13.02 -9.55 -2.82
CA TRP A 101 -12.14 -10.16 -3.80
C TRP A 101 -11.03 -9.19 -4.24
N GLU A 102 -11.38 -7.91 -4.44
CA GLU A 102 -10.43 -6.85 -4.77
C GLU A 102 -9.42 -6.61 -3.62
N ILE A 103 -9.84 -6.77 -2.36
CA ILE A 103 -8.94 -6.71 -1.21
C ILE A 103 -7.97 -7.88 -1.19
N LEU A 104 -8.45 -9.12 -1.34
CA LEU A 104 -7.61 -10.32 -1.28
C LEU A 104 -6.53 -10.30 -2.37
N THR A 105 -6.94 -10.02 -3.60
CA THR A 105 -6.02 -9.91 -4.75
C THR A 105 -5.09 -8.72 -4.59
N GLY A 106 -5.60 -7.63 -4.03
CA GLY A 106 -4.84 -6.44 -3.71
C GLY A 106 -3.72 -6.67 -2.72
N VAL A 107 -3.97 -7.45 -1.67
CA VAL A 107 -2.95 -7.77 -0.66
C VAL A 107 -1.83 -8.63 -1.28
N GLU A 108 -2.16 -9.61 -2.12
CA GLU A 108 -1.13 -10.38 -2.85
C GLU A 108 -0.26 -9.46 -3.72
N TYR A 109 -0.89 -8.57 -4.50
CA TYR A 109 -0.19 -7.57 -5.33
C TYR A 109 0.72 -6.63 -4.51
N LEU A 110 0.24 -6.15 -3.36
CA LEU A 110 1.02 -5.26 -2.50
C LEU A 110 2.23 -5.96 -1.88
N MET A 111 2.07 -7.22 -1.45
CA MET A 111 3.16 -8.00 -0.87
C MET A 111 4.27 -8.25 -1.89
N GLU A 112 3.90 -8.68 -3.10
CA GLU A 112 4.86 -8.88 -4.20
C GLU A 112 5.66 -7.60 -4.47
N GLY A 113 4.98 -6.45 -4.60
CA GLY A 113 5.66 -5.17 -4.83
C GLY A 113 6.58 -4.75 -3.67
N LEU A 114 6.20 -4.99 -2.42
CA LEU A 114 7.05 -4.67 -1.27
C LEU A 114 8.26 -5.60 -1.13
N GLU A 115 8.13 -6.87 -1.51
CA GLU A 115 9.24 -7.82 -1.57
C GLU A 115 10.26 -7.45 -2.66
N ASP A 116 9.79 -7.01 -3.83
CA ASP A 116 10.64 -6.49 -4.90
C ASP A 116 11.43 -5.27 -4.44
N TRP A 117 10.76 -4.30 -3.80
CA TRP A 117 11.43 -3.12 -3.24
C TRP A 117 12.45 -3.49 -2.17
N LYS A 118 12.11 -4.43 -1.27
CA LYS A 118 13.04 -4.90 -0.26
C LYS A 118 14.31 -5.48 -0.90
N THR A 119 14.15 -6.33 -1.92
CA THR A 119 15.27 -6.93 -2.65
C THR A 119 16.13 -5.86 -3.32
N PHE A 120 15.50 -4.87 -3.96
CA PHE A 120 16.20 -3.74 -4.58
C PHE A 120 17.07 -2.97 -3.57
N PHE A 121 16.54 -2.65 -2.38
CA PHE A 121 17.32 -1.93 -1.36
C PHE A 121 18.38 -2.80 -0.69
N ASP A 122 18.10 -4.09 -0.47
CA ASP A 122 19.07 -5.04 0.07
C ASP A 122 20.29 -5.13 -0.89
N ASP A 123 20.05 -5.20 -2.21
CA ASP A 123 21.12 -5.19 -3.23
C ASP A 123 21.91 -3.87 -3.24
N HIS A 124 21.24 -2.72 -3.15
CA HIS A 124 21.89 -1.40 -3.08
C HIS A 124 22.76 -1.26 -1.82
N SER A 125 22.30 -1.80 -0.68
CA SER A 125 23.05 -1.77 0.58
C SER A 125 24.31 -2.64 0.52
N GLN A 126 24.24 -3.79 -0.17
CA GLN A 126 25.37 -4.69 -0.35
C GLN A 126 26.42 -4.11 -1.30
N GLN A 127 26.00 -3.46 -2.39
CA GLN A 127 26.89 -2.77 -3.32
C GLN A 127 27.62 -1.60 -2.65
N ALA A 128 26.92 -0.79 -1.85
CA ALA A 128 27.53 0.29 -1.08
C ALA A 128 28.56 -0.21 -0.07
N SER A 129 28.30 -1.35 0.58
CA SER A 129 29.21 -1.98 1.54
C SER A 129 30.44 -2.61 0.87
N GLY A 130 30.28 -3.15 -0.34
CA GLY A 130 31.36 -3.75 -1.12
C GLY A 130 32.32 -2.74 -1.75
N LEU A 131 31.87 -1.52 -2.03
CA LEU A 131 32.73 -0.41 -2.50
C LEU A 131 33.54 0.25 -1.37
N ALA A 132 33.18 0.00 -0.12
CA ALA A 132 33.85 0.56 1.06
C ALA A 132 34.93 -0.37 1.66
N SER A 133 35.18 -1.55 1.06
CA SER A 133 36.22 -2.53 1.45
C SER A 133 37.33 -2.61 0.40
#